data_AF-A0A3N5KWP2-F1
#
_entry.id   AF-A0A3N5KWP2-F1
#
_cell.length_a   1.000
_cell.length_b   1.000
_cell.length_c   1.000
_cell.angle_alpha   90.00
_cell.angle_beta   90.00
_cell.angle_gamma   90.00
#
_symmetry.space_group_name_H-M   'P 1'
#
loop_
_entity.id
_entity.type
_entity.pdbx_description
1 polymer ?
#
loop_
_entity_poly.entity_id
_entity_poly.type
_entity_poly.pdbx_seq_one_letter_code
_entity_poly.pdbx_strand_id
1 'polypeptide(L)'
;MNTDSLRAVILNEIYSDTINLLILGSIIILSALIGGTVSWIFRNDPLPANVSSKDSEGQNSAEVKRYSILNSIFVSLAGAVIVPLFLNLGGNGILKESRLNPINYFAFAGFCVLGAVFARDFLNSMSKTLLKKVDDLDKKIDEKVKDALKQKDEALKDSSKKIIDSTQVLRKEINKVKEAAGLWDSRLRPEGDDLKRSNMINGSEERCTMEMIDKRIEECINIRRKKRAPSNDPQKYQWGGNPESKDRVLTAKVIKLQKYWYQIDIEIQSKSKNNPLYGPILLYVHDSFQFANNRIILDVDKDGVAREEIRAYGAFTIGAVCDCGETFLELDLAELENVDREFREN
;
A
#
# COMPACT_ATOMS: atom_id res chain seq x y z
N MET A 1 20.46 -53.85 13.81
CA MET A 1 21.16 -52.99 12.84
C MET A 1 22.24 -52.23 13.59
N ASN A 2 23.49 -52.32 13.15
CA ASN A 2 24.64 -51.76 13.85
C ASN A 2 24.68 -50.23 13.66
N THR A 3 24.99 -49.46 14.71
CA THR A 3 25.01 -47.98 14.66
C THR A 3 25.98 -47.46 13.61
N ASP A 4 27.04 -48.20 13.33
CA ASP A 4 28.06 -47.85 12.34
C ASP A 4 27.56 -48.02 10.89
N SER A 5 26.72 -49.04 10.63
CA SER A 5 26.07 -49.19 9.32
C SER A 5 25.05 -48.10 9.03
N LEU A 6 24.36 -47.60 10.07
CA LEU A 6 23.39 -46.51 9.91
C LEU A 6 24.09 -45.18 9.60
N ARG A 7 25.22 -44.91 10.28
CA ARG A 7 26.05 -43.72 10.04
C ARG A 7 26.64 -43.72 8.64
N ALA A 8 27.13 -44.87 8.15
CA ALA A 8 27.69 -44.98 6.80
C ALA A 8 26.64 -44.71 5.70
N VAL A 9 25.40 -45.19 5.87
CA VAL A 9 24.30 -44.93 4.92
C VAL A 9 23.91 -43.46 4.92
N ILE A 10 23.72 -42.85 6.09
CA ILE A 10 23.34 -41.44 6.21
C ILE A 10 24.42 -40.51 5.66
N LEU A 11 25.70 -40.79 5.94
CA LEU A 11 26.81 -40.01 5.41
C LEU A 11 26.91 -40.10 3.89
N ASN A 12 26.65 -41.27 3.31
CA ASN A 12 26.66 -41.46 1.85
C ASN A 12 25.48 -40.72 1.18
N GLU A 13 24.31 -40.70 1.82
CA GLU A 13 23.12 -39.99 1.33
C GLU A 13 23.32 -38.46 1.37
N ILE A 14 23.88 -37.93 2.47
CA ILE A 14 24.24 -36.52 2.60
C ILE A 14 25.31 -36.12 1.59
N TYR A 15 26.32 -36.97 1.37
CA TYR A 15 27.40 -36.73 0.42
C TYR A 15 26.89 -36.67 -1.02
N SER A 16 26.01 -37.59 -1.40
CA SER A 16 25.35 -37.61 -2.71
C SER A 16 24.52 -36.35 -2.96
N ASP A 17 23.74 -35.91 -1.97
CA ASP A 17 22.92 -34.70 -2.09
C ASP A 17 23.76 -33.43 -2.20
N THR A 18 24.87 -33.36 -1.48
CA THR A 18 25.81 -32.23 -1.56
C THR A 18 26.45 -32.14 -2.94
N ILE A 19 26.87 -33.27 -3.52
CA ILE A 19 27.44 -33.31 -4.87
C ILE A 19 26.41 -32.88 -5.92
N ASN A 20 25.17 -33.38 -5.84
CA ASN A 20 24.12 -33.01 -6.79
C ASN A 20 23.80 -31.51 -6.74
N LEU A 21 23.80 -30.89 -5.55
CA LEU A 21 23.64 -29.45 -5.39
C LEU A 21 24.80 -28.66 -6.02
N LEU A 22 26.04 -29.13 -5.87
CA LEU A 22 27.21 -28.51 -6.51
C LEU A 22 27.14 -28.60 -8.03
N ILE A 23 26.74 -29.76 -8.56
CA ILE A 23 26.56 -29.96 -10.02
C ILE A 23 25.48 -29.01 -10.55
N LEU A 24 24.31 -28.95 -9.91
CA LEU A 24 23.23 -28.04 -10.32
C LEU A 24 23.66 -26.57 -10.25
N GLY A 25 24.35 -26.16 -9.18
CA GLY A 25 24.90 -24.82 -9.04
C GLY A 25 25.89 -24.47 -10.15
N SER A 26 26.77 -25.42 -10.51
CA SER A 26 27.73 -25.22 -11.60
C SER A 26 27.04 -25.08 -12.97
N ILE A 27 25.99 -25.85 -13.23
CA ILE A 27 25.20 -25.75 -14.47
C ILE A 27 24.54 -24.37 -14.57
N ILE A 28 23.96 -23.86 -13.48
CA ILE A 28 23.32 -22.54 -13.45
C ILE A 28 24.34 -21.43 -13.76
N ILE A 29 25.52 -21.47 -13.11
CA ILE A 29 26.58 -20.48 -13.32
C ILE A 29 27.09 -20.53 -14.76
N LEU A 30 27.39 -21.72 -15.29
CA LEU A 30 27.85 -21.88 -16.68
C LEU A 30 26.79 -21.42 -17.69
N SER A 31 25.53 -21.76 -17.46
CA SER A 31 24.41 -21.35 -18.31
C SER A 31 24.18 -19.84 -18.28
N ALA A 32 24.36 -19.20 -17.12
CA ALA A 32 24.25 -17.75 -16.98
C ALA A 32 25.39 -17.01 -17.71
N LEU A 33 26.62 -17.53 -17.67
CA LEU A 33 27.75 -16.99 -18.43
C LEU A 33 27.52 -17.12 -19.94
N ILE A 34 27.06 -18.29 -20.40
CA ILE A 34 26.72 -18.53 -21.81
C ILE A 34 25.56 -17.62 -22.23
N GLY A 35 24.47 -17.58 -21.47
CA GLY A 35 23.32 -16.72 -21.78
C GLY A 35 23.67 -15.23 -21.78
N GLY A 36 24.53 -14.78 -20.86
CA GLY A 36 25.01 -13.41 -20.80
C GLY A 36 25.88 -13.03 -22.00
N THR A 37 26.79 -13.91 -22.41
CA THR A 37 27.63 -13.70 -23.60
C THR A 37 26.82 -13.72 -24.89
N VAL A 38 25.88 -14.66 -25.04
CA VAL A 38 24.96 -14.72 -26.18
C VAL A 38 24.08 -13.48 -26.22
N SER A 39 23.50 -13.06 -25.10
CA SER A 39 22.66 -11.85 -25.01
C SER A 39 23.44 -10.57 -25.34
N TRP A 40 24.73 -10.52 -24.97
CA TRP A 40 25.61 -9.41 -25.33
C TRP A 40 25.94 -9.38 -26.83
N ILE A 41 26.22 -10.54 -27.44
CA ILE A 41 26.51 -10.66 -28.88
C ILE A 41 25.29 -10.30 -29.72
N PHE A 42 24.12 -10.90 -29.44
CA PHE A 42 22.87 -10.62 -30.16
C PHE A 42 22.35 -9.20 -29.97
N ARG A 43 22.81 -8.48 -28.93
CA ARG A 43 22.48 -7.06 -28.71
C ARG A 43 23.38 -6.06 -29.44
N ASN A 44 24.46 -6.53 -30.06
CA ASN A 44 25.33 -5.68 -30.88
C ASN A 44 24.87 -5.59 -32.34
N ASP A 45 23.75 -6.22 -32.71
CA ASP A 45 23.09 -5.90 -33.97
C ASP A 45 22.55 -4.46 -33.88
N PRO A 46 22.97 -3.54 -34.78
CA PRO A 46 22.37 -2.22 -34.85
C PRO A 46 20.89 -2.42 -35.19
N LEU A 47 20.02 -2.15 -34.21
CA LEU A 47 18.58 -2.16 -34.41
C LEU A 47 18.25 -1.40 -35.70
N PRO A 48 17.43 -1.96 -36.62
CA PRO A 48 16.94 -1.20 -37.75
C PRO A 48 16.19 0.02 -37.20
N ALA A 49 16.47 1.18 -37.79
CA ALA A 49 15.96 2.51 -37.40
C ALA A 49 14.45 2.69 -37.65
N ASN A 50 13.65 1.69 -37.27
CA ASN A 50 12.25 1.54 -37.59
C ASN A 50 11.59 0.70 -36.49
N VAL A 51 11.49 1.27 -35.29
CA VAL A 51 10.36 1.09 -34.39
C VAL A 51 10.22 2.40 -33.64
N SER A 52 9.54 3.35 -34.30
CA SER A 52 9.02 4.55 -33.64
C SER A 52 7.82 4.13 -32.79
N SER A 53 8.06 3.63 -31.57
CA SER A 53 7.05 3.76 -30.53
C SER A 53 7.07 5.22 -30.07
N LYS A 54 6.16 6.01 -30.65
CA LYS A 54 5.64 7.21 -29.99
C LYS A 54 5.17 6.81 -28.59
N ASP A 55 5.33 7.74 -27.66
CA ASP A 55 4.84 7.75 -26.27
C ASP A 55 5.96 7.60 -25.24
N SER A 56 6.69 8.71 -25.03
CA SER A 56 7.10 9.24 -23.72
C SER A 56 8.00 10.46 -23.95
N GLU A 57 7.42 11.64 -23.78
CA GLU A 57 8.12 12.92 -23.74
C GLU A 57 9.03 13.02 -22.50
N GLY A 58 10.25 13.54 -22.72
CA GLY A 58 10.81 14.51 -21.77
C GLY A 58 12.01 14.09 -20.92
N GLN A 59 13.20 14.15 -21.51
CA GLN A 59 14.50 14.53 -20.90
C GLN A 59 15.26 13.49 -20.05
N ASN A 60 16.12 12.69 -20.71
CA ASN A 60 17.56 13.03 -20.83
C ASN A 60 18.29 11.99 -21.71
N SER A 61 18.26 12.25 -23.01
CA SER A 61 18.69 11.37 -24.09
C SER A 61 20.20 11.44 -24.39
N ALA A 62 21.06 11.62 -23.38
CA ALA A 62 22.51 11.72 -23.56
C ALA A 62 23.36 10.78 -22.68
N GLU A 63 22.75 9.95 -21.83
CA GLU A 63 23.49 9.05 -20.91
C GLU A 63 23.18 7.54 -21.08
N VAL A 64 22.55 7.14 -22.20
CA VAL A 64 22.08 5.75 -22.40
C VAL A 64 23.12 4.85 -23.12
N LYS A 65 24.43 5.09 -22.96
CA LYS A 65 25.45 4.34 -23.75
C LYS A 65 26.61 3.71 -22.99
N ARG A 66 26.38 3.27 -21.75
CA ARG A 66 27.22 2.27 -21.07
C ARG A 66 26.39 1.32 -20.19
N TYR A 67 25.54 0.49 -20.80
CA TYR A 67 25.16 -0.75 -20.13
C TYR A 67 26.43 -1.62 -20.01
N SER A 68 27.05 -1.60 -18.82
CA SER A 68 28.21 -2.44 -18.52
C SER A 68 27.82 -3.90 -18.73
N ILE A 69 28.70 -4.69 -19.35
CA ILE A 69 28.57 -6.14 -19.59
C ILE A 69 28.11 -6.89 -18.32
N LEU A 70 28.43 -6.34 -17.15
CA LEU A 70 27.97 -6.81 -15.84
C LEU A 70 26.45 -6.86 -15.72
N ASN A 71 25.71 -5.84 -16.19
CA ASN A 71 24.25 -5.79 -16.09
C ASN A 71 23.58 -6.87 -16.95
N SER A 72 24.16 -7.25 -18.09
CA SER A 72 23.66 -8.38 -18.89
C SER A 72 23.86 -9.72 -18.18
N ILE A 73 25.00 -9.90 -17.51
CA ILE A 73 25.30 -11.15 -16.76
C ILE A 73 24.36 -11.30 -15.57
N PHE A 74 24.09 -10.22 -14.82
CA PHE A 74 23.14 -10.27 -13.69
C PHE A 74 21.72 -10.65 -14.12
N VAL A 75 21.24 -10.11 -15.25
CA VAL A 75 19.90 -10.43 -15.77
C VAL A 75 19.83 -11.89 -16.25
N SER A 76 20.87 -12.40 -16.92
CA SER A 76 20.94 -13.80 -17.34
C SER A 76 21.07 -14.76 -16.15
N LEU A 77 21.77 -14.36 -15.09
CA LEU A 77 21.83 -15.12 -13.83
C LEU A 77 20.46 -15.21 -13.16
N ALA A 78 19.73 -14.09 -13.08
CA ALA A 78 18.37 -14.08 -12.54
C ALA A 78 17.44 -15.02 -13.34
N GLY A 79 17.52 -14.99 -14.67
CA GLY A 79 16.77 -15.93 -15.52
C GLY A 79 17.12 -17.40 -15.25
N ALA A 80 18.41 -17.73 -15.18
CA ALA A 80 18.87 -19.10 -14.93
C ALA A 80 18.47 -19.64 -13.54
N VAL A 81 18.42 -18.78 -12.52
CA VAL A 81 18.02 -19.16 -11.15
C VAL A 81 16.51 -19.36 -11.02
N ILE A 82 15.70 -18.64 -11.80
CA ILE A 82 14.23 -18.76 -11.77
C ILE A 82 13.76 -20.05 -12.45
N VAL A 83 14.48 -20.55 -13.45
CA VAL A 83 14.14 -21.78 -14.19
C VAL A 83 13.98 -23.02 -13.27
N PRO A 84 14.93 -23.36 -12.37
CA PRO A 84 14.78 -24.45 -11.40
C PRO A 84 13.53 -24.31 -10.53
N LEU A 85 13.23 -23.08 -10.09
CA LEU A 85 12.07 -22.80 -9.25
C LEU A 85 10.76 -23.07 -10.02
N PHE A 86 10.71 -22.70 -11.30
CA PHE A 86 9.58 -22.96 -12.18
C PHE A 86 9.42 -24.47 -12.51
N LEU A 87 10.52 -25.18 -12.74
CA LEU A 87 10.48 -26.63 -12.98
C LEU A 87 9.98 -27.41 -11.75
N ASN A 88 10.29 -26.92 -10.55
CA ASN A 88 9.76 -27.50 -9.31
C ASN A 88 8.26 -27.21 -9.12
N LEU A 89 7.80 -26.02 -9.52
CA LEU A 89 6.37 -25.62 -9.46
C LEU A 89 5.49 -26.35 -10.49
N GLY A 90 6.06 -26.72 -11.65
CA GLY A 90 5.36 -27.41 -12.74
C GLY A 90 5.03 -28.88 -12.47
N GLY A 91 5.36 -29.42 -11.28
CA GLY A 91 4.95 -30.75 -10.84
C GLY A 91 5.64 -31.93 -11.52
N ASN A 92 6.42 -31.71 -12.58
CA ASN A 92 7.21 -32.76 -13.22
C ASN A 92 8.52 -32.92 -12.45
N GLY A 93 8.70 -34.07 -11.82
CA GLY A 93 9.84 -34.40 -10.96
C GLY A 93 11.20 -34.44 -11.65
N ILE A 94 11.42 -33.74 -12.77
CA ILE A 94 12.67 -33.69 -13.54
C ILE A 94 13.85 -33.39 -12.61
N LEU A 95 13.71 -32.48 -11.65
CA LEU A 95 14.78 -32.18 -10.67
C LEU A 95 15.05 -33.32 -9.67
N LYS A 96 14.02 -34.09 -9.31
CA LYS A 96 14.16 -35.26 -8.43
C LYS A 96 14.68 -36.48 -9.19
N GLU A 97 14.27 -36.63 -10.44
CA GLU A 97 14.65 -37.72 -11.34
C GLU A 97 16.03 -37.50 -11.99
N SER A 98 16.55 -36.26 -11.98
CA SER A 98 17.96 -35.96 -12.27
C SER A 98 18.93 -36.62 -11.31
N ARG A 99 18.51 -36.95 -10.08
CA ARG A 99 19.34 -37.72 -9.14
C ARG A 99 19.57 -39.16 -9.61
N LEU A 100 18.69 -39.67 -10.47
CA LEU A 100 18.71 -41.07 -10.92
C LEU A 100 19.27 -41.23 -12.33
N ASN A 101 19.08 -40.24 -13.22
CA ASN A 101 19.50 -40.34 -14.62
C ASN A 101 20.33 -39.14 -15.07
N PRO A 102 21.59 -39.35 -15.53
CA PRO A 102 22.47 -38.26 -15.96
C PRO A 102 21.96 -37.47 -17.18
N ILE A 103 21.07 -38.07 -17.99
CA ILE A 103 20.43 -37.43 -19.14
C ILE A 103 19.58 -36.21 -18.72
N ASN A 104 18.98 -36.25 -17.53
CA ASN A 104 18.13 -35.17 -17.05
C ASN A 104 18.93 -33.92 -16.65
N TYR A 105 20.23 -34.05 -16.33
CA TYR A 105 21.12 -32.89 -16.17
C TYR A 105 21.32 -32.14 -17.49
N PHE A 106 21.34 -32.85 -18.62
CA PHE A 106 21.46 -32.24 -19.95
C PHE A 106 20.19 -31.47 -20.32
N ALA A 107 19.01 -32.05 -20.08
CA ALA A 107 17.73 -31.37 -20.28
C ALA A 107 17.63 -30.11 -19.38
N PHE A 108 18.00 -30.23 -18.11
CA PHE A 108 18.04 -29.13 -17.17
C PHE A 108 18.99 -28.00 -17.61
N ALA A 109 20.19 -28.34 -18.09
CA ALA A 109 21.14 -27.36 -18.64
C ALA A 109 20.55 -26.62 -19.85
N GLY A 110 19.86 -27.34 -20.74
CA GLY A 110 19.15 -26.73 -21.88
C GLY A 110 18.11 -25.69 -21.45
N PHE A 111 17.28 -26.00 -20.44
CA PHE A 111 16.32 -25.04 -19.90
C PHE A 111 17.00 -23.84 -19.24
N CYS A 112 18.10 -24.04 -18.51
CA CYS A 112 18.85 -22.97 -17.88
C CYS A 112 19.45 -22.00 -18.91
N VAL A 113 20.03 -22.53 -20.00
CA VAL A 113 20.56 -21.70 -21.09
C VAL A 113 19.44 -20.92 -21.79
N LEU A 114 18.32 -21.56 -22.12
CA LEU A 114 17.17 -20.89 -22.73
C LEU A 114 16.61 -19.77 -21.83
N GLY A 115 16.45 -20.06 -20.54
CA GLY A 115 16.01 -19.05 -19.57
C GLY A 115 17.00 -17.90 -19.39
N ALA A 116 18.31 -18.19 -19.44
CA ALA A 116 19.35 -17.17 -19.36
C ALA A 116 19.40 -16.27 -20.61
N VAL A 117 19.17 -16.83 -21.80
CA VAL A 117 19.14 -16.10 -23.09
C VAL A 117 17.90 -15.20 -23.19
N PHE A 118 16.72 -15.73 -22.83
CA PHE A 118 15.45 -15.00 -22.91
C PHE A 118 15.02 -14.34 -21.59
N ALA A 119 15.95 -14.16 -20.64
CA ALA A 119 15.66 -13.75 -19.28
C ALA A 119 14.78 -12.48 -19.21
N ARG A 120 14.99 -11.49 -20.09
CA ARG A 120 14.19 -10.25 -20.07
C ARG A 120 12.74 -10.47 -20.50
N ASP A 121 12.51 -11.18 -21.59
CA ASP A 121 11.15 -11.42 -22.09
C ASP A 121 10.41 -12.38 -21.17
N PHE A 122 11.14 -13.36 -20.63
CA PHE A 122 10.63 -14.30 -19.64
C PHE A 122 10.24 -13.60 -18.34
N LEU A 123 11.12 -12.77 -17.76
CA LEU A 123 10.84 -11.98 -16.55
C LEU A 123 9.68 -11.01 -16.76
N ASN A 124 9.61 -10.35 -17.92
CA ASN A 124 8.52 -9.43 -18.24
C ASN A 124 7.17 -10.15 -18.41
N SER A 125 7.16 -11.33 -19.04
CA SER A 125 5.97 -12.17 -19.20
C SER A 125 5.49 -12.70 -17.84
N MET A 126 6.42 -13.15 -16.99
CA MET A 126 6.10 -13.59 -15.64
C MET A 126 5.59 -12.44 -14.78
N SER A 127 6.25 -11.28 -14.80
CA SER A 127 5.82 -10.09 -14.06
C SER A 127 4.39 -9.69 -14.43
N LYS A 128 4.08 -9.62 -15.73
CA LYS A 128 2.71 -9.33 -16.21
C LYS A 128 1.71 -10.39 -15.77
N THR A 129 2.08 -11.67 -15.82
CA THR A 129 1.20 -12.77 -15.41
C THR A 129 0.96 -12.78 -13.90
N LEU A 130 1.98 -12.45 -13.10
CA LEU A 130 1.89 -12.35 -11.64
C LEU A 130 1.03 -11.15 -11.24
N LEU A 131 1.29 -9.96 -11.82
CA LEU A 131 0.49 -8.76 -11.58
C LEU A 131 -0.98 -8.99 -11.95
N LYS A 132 -1.25 -9.58 -13.11
CA LYS A 132 -2.62 -9.91 -13.52
C LYS A 132 -3.32 -10.87 -12.54
N LYS A 133 -2.60 -11.85 -11.99
CA LYS A 133 -3.16 -12.77 -10.99
C LYS A 133 -3.44 -12.07 -9.66
N VAL A 134 -2.60 -11.12 -9.25
CA VAL A 134 -2.82 -10.29 -8.06
C VAL A 134 -4.03 -9.38 -8.26
N ASP A 135 -4.12 -8.69 -9.39
CA ASP A 135 -5.26 -7.83 -9.73
C ASP A 135 -6.59 -8.62 -9.79
N ASP A 136 -6.57 -9.83 -10.35
CA ASP A 136 -7.74 -10.71 -10.41
C ASP A 136 -8.13 -11.26 -9.02
N LEU A 137 -7.18 -11.36 -8.09
CA LEU A 137 -7.45 -11.73 -6.69
C LEU A 137 -8.08 -10.57 -5.93
N ASP A 138 -7.54 -9.35 -6.07
CA ASP A 138 -8.09 -8.15 -5.41
C ASP A 138 -9.54 -7.89 -5.85
N LYS A 139 -9.84 -8.01 -7.14
CA LYS A 139 -11.22 -7.90 -7.65
C LYS A 139 -12.16 -8.93 -7.06
N LYS A 140 -11.72 -10.18 -6.90
CA LYS A 140 -12.54 -11.24 -6.28
C LYS A 140 -12.76 -11.01 -4.79
N ILE A 141 -11.80 -10.40 -4.11
CA ILE A 141 -11.94 -9.99 -2.71
C ILE A 141 -12.96 -8.87 -2.61
N ASP A 142 -12.84 -7.83 -3.45
CA ASP A 142 -13.78 -6.71 -3.48
C ASP A 142 -15.22 -7.13 -3.79
N GLU A 143 -15.42 -8.05 -4.74
CA GLU A 143 -16.73 -8.62 -5.05
C GLU A 143 -17.31 -9.38 -3.85
N LYS A 144 -16.51 -10.25 -3.21
CA LYS A 144 -16.95 -10.98 -2.01
C LYS A 144 -17.25 -10.06 -0.82
N VAL A 145 -16.47 -9.00 -0.64
CA VAL A 145 -16.70 -8.00 0.41
C VAL A 145 -17.99 -7.23 0.11
N LYS A 146 -18.23 -6.81 -1.14
CA LYS A 146 -19.48 -6.14 -1.54
C LYS A 146 -20.71 -7.03 -1.35
N ASP A 147 -20.63 -8.31 -1.70
CA ASP A 147 -21.73 -9.25 -1.52
C ASP A 147 -22.03 -9.52 -0.04
N ALA A 148 -20.98 -9.65 0.79
CA ALA A 148 -21.12 -9.79 2.23
C ALA A 148 -21.73 -8.51 2.87
N LEU A 149 -21.35 -7.32 2.40
CA LEU A 149 -21.93 -6.06 2.86
C LEU A 149 -23.41 -5.93 2.46
N LYS A 150 -23.79 -6.30 1.24
CA LYS A 150 -25.19 -6.30 0.81
C LYS A 150 -26.06 -7.23 1.65
N GLN A 151 -25.61 -8.46 1.90
CA GLN A 151 -26.34 -9.40 2.76
C GLN A 151 -26.51 -8.86 4.19
N LYS A 152 -25.46 -8.21 4.73
CA LYS A 152 -25.51 -7.60 6.07
C LYS A 152 -26.49 -6.43 6.13
N ASP A 153 -26.55 -5.58 5.09
CA ASP A 153 -27.49 -4.47 5.01
C ASP A 153 -28.95 -4.93 4.88
N GLU A 154 -29.21 -6.00 4.12
CA GLU A 154 -30.55 -6.60 4.00
C GLU A 154 -31.02 -7.20 5.34
N ALA A 155 -30.14 -7.91 6.04
CA ALA A 155 -30.44 -8.45 7.38
C ALA A 155 -30.66 -7.35 8.43
N LEU A 156 -29.92 -6.23 8.34
CA LEU A 156 -30.11 -5.06 9.20
C LEU A 156 -31.44 -4.34 8.92
N LYS A 157 -31.87 -4.24 7.65
CA LYS A 157 -33.16 -3.66 7.28
C LYS A 157 -34.34 -4.50 7.78
N ASP A 158 -34.26 -5.83 7.66
CA ASP A 158 -35.31 -6.73 8.16
C ASP A 158 -35.42 -6.68 9.70
N SER A 159 -34.27 -6.70 10.38
CA SER A 159 -34.21 -6.54 11.84
C SER A 159 -34.79 -5.20 12.30
N SER A 160 -34.47 -4.10 11.59
CA SER A 160 -35.00 -2.77 11.88
C SER A 160 -36.51 -2.68 11.68
N LYS A 161 -37.05 -3.29 10.62
CA LYS A 161 -38.50 -3.32 10.35
C LYS A 161 -39.26 -4.03 11.47
N LYS A 162 -38.73 -5.15 11.95
CA LYS A 162 -39.33 -5.92 13.07
C LYS A 162 -39.35 -5.13 14.38
N ILE A 163 -38.31 -4.32 14.64
CA ILE A 163 -38.25 -3.42 15.80
C ILE A 163 -39.30 -2.30 15.67
N ILE A 164 -39.46 -1.72 14.47
CA ILE A 164 -40.47 -0.66 14.22
C ILE A 164 -41.89 -1.20 14.42
N ASP A 165 -42.20 -2.39 13.90
CA ASP A 165 -43.52 -3.00 14.08
C ASP A 165 -43.79 -3.31 15.57
N SER A 166 -42.80 -3.83 16.29
CA SER A 166 -42.91 -4.13 17.72
C SER A 166 -43.11 -2.86 18.56
N THR A 167 -42.41 -1.76 18.23
CA THR A 167 -42.58 -0.47 18.91
C THR A 167 -43.93 0.19 18.62
N GLN A 168 -44.48 0.02 17.41
CA GLN A 168 -45.84 0.47 17.11
C GLN A 168 -46.91 -0.29 17.90
N VAL A 169 -46.75 -1.61 18.07
CA VAL A 169 -47.66 -2.42 18.89
C VAL A 169 -47.63 -1.96 20.35
N LEU A 170 -46.43 -1.79 20.93
CA LEU A 170 -46.27 -1.28 22.28
C LEU A 170 -46.90 0.11 22.46
N ARG A 171 -46.74 1.00 21.48
CA ARG A 171 -47.37 2.34 21.51
C ARG A 171 -48.89 2.26 21.54
N LYS A 172 -49.50 1.34 20.77
CA LYS A 172 -50.96 1.13 20.80
C LYS A 172 -51.43 0.64 22.17
N GLU A 173 -50.71 -0.30 22.79
CA GLU A 173 -51.03 -0.79 24.12
C GLU A 173 -50.84 0.30 25.20
N ILE A 174 -49.78 1.10 25.13
CA ILE A 174 -49.58 2.26 26.02
C ILE A 174 -50.74 3.25 25.90
N ASN A 175 -51.21 3.53 24.69
CA ASN A 175 -52.34 4.45 24.49
C ASN A 175 -53.65 3.88 25.06
N LYS A 176 -53.92 2.59 24.89
CA LYS A 176 -55.08 1.94 25.53
C LYS A 176 -55.01 2.00 27.06
N VAL A 177 -53.82 1.78 27.64
CA VAL A 177 -53.62 1.91 29.10
C VAL A 177 -53.80 3.35 29.55
N LYS A 178 -53.32 4.34 28.79
CA LYS A 178 -53.55 5.78 29.08
C LYS A 178 -55.03 6.14 29.03
N GLU A 179 -55.78 5.61 28.07
CA GLU A 179 -57.22 5.84 27.95
C GLU A 179 -58.01 5.16 29.09
N ALA A 180 -57.65 3.91 29.43
CA ALA A 180 -58.29 3.15 30.51
C ALA A 180 -57.98 3.69 31.91
N ALA A 181 -56.81 4.30 32.11
CA ALA A 181 -56.40 4.84 33.40
C ALA A 181 -57.08 6.17 33.77
N GLY A 182 -57.91 6.76 32.90
CA GLY A 182 -58.66 7.99 33.21
C GLY A 182 -57.78 9.16 33.68
N LEU A 183 -56.51 9.17 33.29
CA LEU A 183 -55.48 10.07 33.79
C LEU A 183 -55.38 11.31 32.90
N TRP A 184 -56.38 12.19 33.01
CA TRP A 184 -56.19 13.61 32.76
C TRP A 184 -55.85 14.24 34.11
N ASP A 185 -54.57 14.24 34.50
CA ASP A 185 -54.11 15.26 35.44
C ASP A 185 -53.77 16.52 34.62
N SER A 186 -54.68 17.49 34.68
CA SER A 186 -54.59 18.79 34.02
C SER A 186 -53.47 19.69 34.57
N ARG A 187 -52.48 19.16 35.30
CA ARG A 187 -51.31 19.92 35.80
C ARG A 187 -49.96 19.55 35.19
N LEU A 188 -49.86 18.53 34.36
CA LEU A 188 -48.64 18.28 33.59
C LEU A 188 -48.91 18.60 32.13
N ARG A 189 -48.77 19.88 31.80
CA ARG A 189 -48.52 20.33 30.43
C ARG A 189 -47.11 19.83 30.09
N PRO A 190 -46.92 18.83 29.20
CA PRO A 190 -45.63 18.76 28.54
C PRO A 190 -45.64 19.96 27.59
N GLU A 191 -44.73 20.90 27.82
CA GLU A 191 -44.32 21.82 26.75
C GLU A 191 -44.05 20.97 25.52
N GLY A 192 -44.94 21.08 24.55
CA GLY A 192 -44.75 20.49 23.26
C GLY A 192 -43.65 21.27 22.56
N ASP A 193 -42.50 20.63 22.33
CA ASP A 193 -41.70 20.90 21.14
C ASP A 193 -40.67 19.83 20.73
N ASP A 194 -40.74 18.59 21.23
CA ASP A 194 -39.71 17.58 20.89
C ASP A 194 -40.10 16.53 19.83
N LEU A 195 -41.32 16.53 19.30
CA LEU A 195 -41.71 15.62 18.20
C LEU A 195 -41.60 16.21 16.79
N LYS A 196 -41.15 17.46 16.66
CA LYS A 196 -40.67 18.01 15.38
C LYS A 196 -39.16 17.78 15.14
N ARG A 197 -38.42 17.21 16.09
CA ARG A 197 -36.98 16.94 15.95
C ARG A 197 -36.63 15.63 15.23
N SER A 198 -37.57 14.71 15.02
CA SER A 198 -37.27 13.41 14.38
C SER A 198 -37.43 13.39 12.85
N ASN A 199 -38.07 14.39 12.24
CA ASN A 199 -38.30 14.43 10.79
C ASN A 199 -37.79 15.72 10.13
N MET A 200 -36.84 16.40 10.78
CA MET A 200 -36.18 17.61 10.28
C MET A 200 -34.65 17.45 10.16
N ILE A 201 -34.17 16.20 10.00
CA ILE A 201 -32.81 15.90 9.50
C ILE A 201 -32.95 15.40 8.06
N ASN A 202 -33.53 16.23 7.21
CA ASN A 202 -33.43 16.14 5.74
C ASN A 202 -33.19 17.56 5.19
N GLY A 203 -32.33 18.29 5.88
CA GLY A 203 -31.72 19.54 5.43
C GLY A 203 -30.20 19.39 5.55
N SER A 204 -29.60 18.80 4.50
CA SER A 204 -28.22 19.00 4.06
C SER A 204 -27.13 19.42 5.09
N GLU A 205 -26.93 18.65 6.16
CA GLU A 205 -25.57 18.42 6.61
C GLU A 205 -25.01 17.35 5.69
N GLU A 206 -24.28 17.77 4.65
CA GLU A 206 -23.48 16.86 3.86
C GLU A 206 -22.57 16.09 4.81
N ARG A 207 -22.93 14.83 5.07
CA ARG A 207 -22.12 13.92 5.85
C ARG A 207 -20.79 13.82 5.11
N CYS A 208 -19.74 14.34 5.72
CA CYS A 208 -18.40 14.39 5.15
C CYS A 208 -17.93 12.98 4.75
N THR A 209 -18.02 12.66 3.46
CA THR A 209 -17.59 11.36 2.92
C THR A 209 -16.15 11.44 2.43
N MET A 210 -15.43 10.32 2.45
CA MET A 210 -14.08 10.25 1.88
C MET A 210 -14.04 10.65 0.41
N GLU A 211 -15.07 10.32 -0.37
CA GLU A 211 -15.19 10.74 -1.79
C GLU A 211 -15.24 12.26 -1.94
N MET A 212 -15.98 12.96 -1.07
CA MET A 212 -16.04 14.42 -1.09
C MET A 212 -14.69 15.05 -0.70
N ILE A 213 -14.02 14.46 0.28
CA ILE A 213 -12.69 14.92 0.71
C ILE A 213 -11.67 14.71 -0.42
N ASP A 214 -11.61 13.52 -1.00
CA ASP A 214 -10.69 13.20 -2.10
C ASP A 214 -10.94 14.15 -3.29
N LYS A 215 -12.20 14.44 -3.64
CA LYS A 215 -12.53 15.43 -4.68
C LYS A 215 -12.04 16.85 -4.34
N ARG A 216 -12.26 17.33 -3.10
CA ARG A 216 -11.79 18.65 -2.65
C ARG A 216 -10.25 18.73 -2.67
N ILE A 217 -9.58 17.63 -2.31
CA ILE A 217 -8.13 17.53 -2.35
C ILE A 217 -7.63 17.60 -3.79
N GLU A 218 -8.21 16.83 -4.71
CA GLU A 218 -7.85 16.86 -6.14
C GLU A 218 -8.03 18.26 -6.73
N GLU A 219 -9.15 18.94 -6.45
CA GLU A 219 -9.38 20.32 -6.87
C GLU A 219 -8.30 21.26 -6.33
N CYS A 220 -7.97 21.16 -5.04
CA CYS A 220 -6.94 21.99 -4.41
C CYS A 220 -5.53 21.73 -4.96
N ILE A 221 -5.14 20.46 -5.12
CA ILE A 221 -3.83 20.08 -5.67
C ILE A 221 -3.71 20.56 -7.12
N ASN A 222 -4.76 20.38 -7.94
CA ASN A 222 -4.75 20.83 -9.33
C ASN A 222 -4.63 22.36 -9.45
N ILE A 223 -5.27 23.12 -8.56
CA ILE A 223 -5.10 24.59 -8.49
C ILE A 223 -3.68 24.97 -8.07
N ARG A 224 -3.07 24.20 -7.16
CA ARG A 224 -1.77 24.51 -6.53
C ARG A 224 -0.54 24.02 -7.31
N ARG A 225 -0.70 23.14 -8.30
CA ARG A 225 0.36 22.61 -9.19
C ARG A 225 1.21 23.64 -9.97
N LYS A 226 1.07 24.93 -9.71
CA LYS A 226 1.94 26.00 -10.25
C LYS A 226 3.40 25.88 -9.80
N LYS A 227 3.69 25.18 -8.68
CA LYS A 227 5.05 24.84 -8.24
C LYS A 227 5.21 23.31 -8.26
N ARG A 228 6.25 22.83 -8.96
CA ARG A 228 6.62 21.41 -8.94
C ARG A 228 7.35 21.10 -7.64
N ALA A 229 6.92 20.04 -6.95
CA ALA A 229 7.65 19.49 -5.82
C ALA A 229 9.05 19.01 -6.27
N PRO A 230 10.08 19.15 -5.43
CA PRO A 230 11.37 18.50 -5.63
C PRO A 230 11.21 16.97 -5.72
N SER A 231 12.06 16.29 -6.49
CA SER A 231 11.95 14.84 -6.65
C SER A 231 12.22 14.04 -5.36
N ASN A 232 12.97 14.62 -4.42
CA ASN A 232 13.31 14.02 -3.14
C ASN A 232 12.31 14.35 -2.02
N ASP A 233 11.39 15.30 -2.25
CA ASP A 233 10.35 15.65 -1.29
C ASP A 233 9.03 15.90 -2.03
N PRO A 234 8.30 14.82 -2.40
CA PRO A 234 7.09 14.90 -3.22
C PRO A 234 5.97 15.73 -2.57
N GLN A 235 5.99 15.88 -1.26
CA GLN A 235 4.95 16.56 -0.49
C GLN A 235 5.16 18.08 -0.41
N LYS A 236 6.36 18.56 -0.76
CA LYS A 236 6.70 19.99 -0.69
C LYS A 236 5.83 20.82 -1.64
N TYR A 237 5.31 21.93 -1.13
CA TYR A 237 4.43 22.88 -1.83
C TYR A 237 3.06 22.33 -2.26
N GLN A 238 2.65 21.13 -1.80
CA GLN A 238 1.36 20.55 -2.16
C GLN A 238 0.21 21.01 -1.24
N TRP A 239 0.54 21.44 -0.02
CA TRP A 239 -0.41 21.59 1.08
C TRP A 239 -0.60 23.04 1.54
N GLY A 240 0.01 24.00 0.85
CA GLY A 240 -0.17 25.44 1.09
C GLY A 240 0.99 26.11 1.81
N GLY A 241 2.07 25.37 2.08
CA GLY A 241 3.35 25.91 2.56
C GLY A 241 3.33 26.54 3.94
N ASN A 242 2.28 26.34 4.75
CA ASN A 242 2.18 26.89 6.10
C ASN A 242 1.72 25.83 7.09
N PRO A 243 2.37 25.70 8.26
CA PRO A 243 1.97 24.74 9.30
C PRO A 243 0.73 25.21 10.05
N GLU A 244 0.28 26.44 9.81
CA GLU A 244 -0.90 27.04 10.43
C GLU A 244 -1.87 27.59 9.39
N SER A 245 -3.15 27.29 9.55
CA SER A 245 -4.22 27.79 8.67
C SER A 245 -5.57 27.63 9.34
N LYS A 246 -6.46 28.63 9.23
CA LYS A 246 -7.84 28.58 9.75
C LYS A 246 -7.96 28.08 11.21
N ASP A 247 -7.13 28.61 12.10
CA ASP A 247 -7.01 28.19 13.50
C ASP A 247 -6.57 26.73 13.71
N ARG A 248 -6.04 26.05 12.70
CA ARG A 248 -5.40 24.73 12.84
C ARG A 248 -3.89 24.88 12.84
N VAL A 249 -3.22 23.98 13.57
CA VAL A 249 -1.76 23.93 13.69
C VAL A 249 -1.31 22.49 13.49
N LEU A 250 -0.32 22.32 12.62
CA LEU A 250 0.44 21.09 12.46
C LEU A 250 1.83 21.33 13.07
N THR A 251 2.18 20.51 14.07
CA THR A 251 3.50 20.54 14.71
C THR A 251 4.13 19.16 14.68
N ALA A 252 5.45 19.12 14.78
CA ALA A 252 6.18 17.88 14.93
C ALA A 252 7.39 18.05 15.85
N LYS A 253 7.73 16.98 16.57
CA LYS A 253 8.93 16.88 17.40
C LYS A 253 9.79 15.72 16.91
N VAL A 254 11.07 15.99 16.69
CA VAL A 254 12.03 14.99 16.20
C VAL A 254 12.96 14.56 17.32
N ILE A 255 13.03 13.25 17.56
CA ILE A 255 13.84 12.63 18.61
C ILE A 255 14.80 11.63 17.96
N LYS A 256 16.11 11.83 18.14
CA LYS A 256 17.13 10.88 17.65
C LYS A 256 17.07 9.59 18.48
N LEU A 257 16.84 8.46 17.82
CA LEU A 257 16.84 7.15 18.46
C LEU A 257 18.22 6.49 18.36
N GLN A 258 18.76 6.42 17.14
CA GLN A 258 20.07 5.82 16.84
C GLN A 258 20.66 6.45 15.58
N LYS A 259 21.83 5.97 15.15
CA LYS A 259 22.50 6.48 13.95
C LYS A 259 21.55 6.41 12.74
N TYR A 260 21.23 7.58 12.16
CA TYR A 260 20.31 7.76 11.03
C TYR A 260 18.85 7.35 11.26
N TRP A 261 18.39 7.21 12.50
CA TRP A 261 16.98 6.92 12.76
C TRP A 261 16.41 7.86 13.80
N TYR A 262 15.29 8.45 13.44
CA TYR A 262 14.58 9.45 14.23
C TYR A 262 13.13 9.02 14.40
N GLN A 263 12.61 9.28 15.59
CA GLN A 263 11.18 9.28 15.88
C GLN A 263 10.64 10.69 15.65
N ILE A 264 9.50 10.78 14.99
CA ILE A 264 8.81 12.03 14.69
C ILE A 264 7.42 11.92 15.31
N ASP A 265 7.21 12.70 16.37
CA ASP A 265 5.90 12.82 17.03
C ASP A 265 5.15 13.97 16.36
N ILE A 266 4.02 13.68 15.71
CA ILE A 266 3.23 14.64 14.94
C ILE A 266 1.96 14.97 15.72
N GLU A 267 1.62 16.25 15.82
CA GLU A 267 0.39 16.71 16.45
C GLU A 267 -0.36 17.72 15.58
N ILE A 268 -1.66 17.51 15.44
CA ILE A 268 -2.60 18.40 14.76
C ILE A 268 -3.68 18.83 15.75
N GLN A 269 -3.85 20.14 15.93
CA GLN A 269 -4.83 20.68 16.87
C GLN A 269 -5.44 21.99 16.38
N SER A 270 -6.57 22.37 16.99
CA SER A 270 -7.13 23.71 16.85
C SER A 270 -6.56 24.67 17.90
N LYS A 271 -6.24 25.90 17.51
CA LYS A 271 -5.90 27.00 18.43
C LYS A 271 -7.11 27.48 19.22
N SER A 272 -8.32 27.29 18.69
CA SER A 272 -9.56 27.83 19.25
C SER A 272 -10.41 26.73 19.87
N LYS A 273 -10.66 26.85 21.18
CA LYS A 273 -11.57 25.93 21.90
C LYS A 273 -13.01 25.96 21.35
N ASN A 274 -13.41 27.06 20.71
CA ASN A 274 -14.75 27.23 20.16
C ASN A 274 -14.86 26.69 18.71
N ASN A 275 -13.75 26.26 18.13
CA ASN A 275 -13.69 25.72 16.78
C ASN A 275 -12.84 24.44 16.79
N PRO A 276 -13.32 23.35 17.42
CA PRO A 276 -12.57 22.09 17.48
C PRO A 276 -12.40 21.48 16.09
N LEU A 277 -11.41 20.59 15.96
CA LEU A 277 -11.26 19.74 14.77
C LEU A 277 -12.53 18.88 14.59
N TYR A 278 -12.96 18.73 13.34
CA TYR A 278 -14.09 17.86 13.01
C TYR A 278 -13.83 17.07 11.72
N GLY A 279 -14.48 15.91 11.64
CA GLY A 279 -14.31 14.97 10.53
C GLY A 279 -12.98 14.22 10.59
N PRO A 280 -12.72 13.34 9.61
CA PRO A 280 -11.45 12.62 9.51
C PRO A 280 -10.32 13.57 9.15
N ILE A 281 -9.15 13.35 9.75
CA ILE A 281 -7.93 14.09 9.46
C ILE A 281 -7.04 13.20 8.60
N LEU A 282 -6.57 13.73 7.48
CA LEU A 282 -5.69 13.00 6.56
C LEU A 282 -4.28 13.56 6.67
N LEU A 283 -3.36 12.74 7.17
CA LEU A 283 -1.93 13.07 7.25
C LEU A 283 -1.21 12.46 6.05
N TYR A 284 -0.58 13.30 5.24
CA TYR A 284 0.22 12.93 4.08
C TYR A 284 1.70 12.92 4.45
N VAL A 285 2.35 11.80 4.15
CA VAL A 285 3.77 11.55 4.44
C VAL A 285 4.52 11.20 3.15
N HIS A 286 5.84 11.00 3.27
CA HIS A 286 6.66 10.64 2.12
C HIS A 286 6.23 9.30 1.50
N ASP A 287 6.33 9.19 0.16
CA ASP A 287 5.87 8.02 -0.60
C ASP A 287 6.60 6.72 -0.23
N SER A 288 7.80 6.82 0.35
CA SER A 288 8.58 5.67 0.83
C SER A 288 7.91 4.89 1.96
N PHE A 289 6.92 5.47 2.65
CA PHE A 289 6.19 4.80 3.73
C PHE A 289 5.15 3.79 3.21
N GLN A 290 4.82 3.82 1.91
CA GLN A 290 3.94 2.84 1.24
C GLN A 290 2.54 2.67 1.87
N PHE A 291 2.02 3.71 2.52
CA PHE A 291 0.63 3.73 2.96
C PHE A 291 -0.33 3.80 1.77
N ALA A 292 -1.56 3.30 1.95
CA ALA A 292 -2.59 3.43 0.92
C ALA A 292 -2.82 4.91 0.60
N ASN A 293 -2.64 5.29 -0.66
CA ASN A 293 -2.70 6.69 -1.14
C ASN A 293 -1.74 7.66 -0.41
N ASN A 294 -0.63 7.15 0.15
CA ASN A 294 0.39 7.90 0.88
C ASN A 294 -0.16 8.76 2.03
N ARG A 295 -1.24 8.30 2.66
CA ARG A 295 -1.91 9.00 3.76
C ARG A 295 -2.23 8.09 4.94
N ILE A 296 -2.30 8.69 6.11
CA ILE A 296 -2.77 8.11 7.37
C ILE A 296 -4.06 8.83 7.76
N ILE A 297 -5.09 8.07 8.13
CA ILE A 297 -6.34 8.64 8.65
C ILE A 297 -6.23 8.71 10.17
N LEU A 298 -6.30 9.91 10.72
CA LEU A 298 -6.20 10.16 12.15
C LEU A 298 -7.57 10.48 12.74
N ASP A 299 -7.82 9.90 13.91
CA ASP A 299 -8.93 10.27 14.79
C ASP A 299 -8.49 11.37 15.76
N VAL A 300 -9.42 12.25 16.11
CA VAL A 300 -9.20 13.27 17.15
C VAL A 300 -9.41 12.63 18.51
N ASP A 301 -8.45 12.79 19.40
CA ASP A 301 -8.54 12.27 20.75
C ASP A 301 -9.52 13.06 21.63
N LYS A 302 -9.66 12.61 22.88
CA LYS A 302 -10.50 13.28 23.90
C LYS A 302 -10.06 14.71 24.25
N ASP A 303 -8.80 15.06 23.99
CA ASP A 303 -8.21 16.36 24.28
C ASP A 303 -8.34 17.32 23.07
N GLY A 304 -8.92 16.86 21.97
CA GLY A 304 -9.11 17.65 20.75
C GLY A 304 -7.88 17.68 19.85
N VAL A 305 -6.97 16.72 20.00
CA VAL A 305 -5.69 16.63 19.29
C VAL A 305 -5.61 15.32 18.51
N ALA A 306 -5.18 15.40 17.26
CA ALA A 306 -4.83 14.22 16.46
C ALA A 306 -3.31 14.01 16.57
N ARG A 307 -2.87 12.78 16.88
CA ARG A 307 -1.45 12.45 17.03
C ARG A 307 -1.07 11.24 16.22
N GLU A 308 0.16 11.23 15.74
CA GLU A 308 0.76 10.08 15.07
C GLU A 308 2.26 10.01 15.40
N GLU A 309 2.82 8.79 15.45
CA GLU A 309 4.25 8.57 15.63
C GLU A 309 4.80 7.85 14.40
N ILE A 310 5.79 8.45 13.72
CA ILE A 310 6.47 7.81 12.60
C ILE A 310 7.98 7.77 12.80
N ARG A 311 8.65 6.85 12.11
CA ARG A 311 10.11 6.73 12.13
C ARG A 311 10.69 6.97 10.75
N ALA A 312 11.71 7.80 10.67
CA ALA A 312 12.37 8.17 9.42
C ALA A 312 13.88 8.30 9.58
N TYR A 313 14.58 8.25 8.45
CA TYR A 313 16.03 8.46 8.38
C TYR A 313 16.45 9.88 8.02
N GLY A 314 15.54 10.62 7.37
CA GLY A 314 15.78 11.96 6.83
C GLY A 314 14.52 12.82 6.92
N ALA A 315 14.71 14.12 6.68
CA ALA A 315 13.66 15.12 6.71
C ALA A 315 12.87 15.13 5.41
N PHE A 316 11.58 15.41 5.52
CA PHE A 316 10.67 15.58 4.39
C PHE A 316 9.52 16.49 4.80
N THR A 317 8.73 16.94 3.83
CA THR A 317 7.54 17.72 4.10
C THR A 317 6.37 16.79 4.45
N ILE A 318 5.65 17.11 5.53
CA ILE A 318 4.37 16.48 5.85
C ILE A 318 3.22 17.42 5.55
N GLY A 319 2.12 16.87 5.06
CA GLY A 319 0.88 17.59 4.78
C GLY A 319 -0.23 17.11 5.69
N ALA A 320 -1.15 17.98 6.08
CA ALA A 320 -2.38 17.58 6.74
C ALA A 320 -3.60 18.24 6.12
N VAL A 321 -4.68 17.46 5.99
CA VAL A 321 -5.99 17.93 5.54
C VAL A 321 -7.00 17.71 6.65
N CYS A 322 -7.63 18.79 7.09
CA CYS A 322 -8.57 18.82 8.21
C CYS A 322 -9.93 19.36 7.76
N ASP A 323 -10.92 19.29 8.66
CA ASP A 323 -12.21 19.98 8.50
C ASP A 323 -12.90 19.59 7.19
N CYS A 324 -12.86 18.31 6.83
CA CYS A 324 -13.49 17.79 5.61
C CYS A 324 -12.94 18.40 4.31
N GLY A 325 -11.62 18.53 4.23
CA GLY A 325 -10.97 19.06 3.03
C GLY A 325 -10.95 20.58 2.94
N GLU A 326 -11.33 21.28 4.02
CA GLU A 326 -11.38 22.75 4.01
C GLU A 326 -10.08 23.40 4.46
N THR A 327 -9.32 22.71 5.31
CA THR A 327 -8.07 23.23 5.86
C THR A 327 -6.91 22.35 5.43
N PHE A 328 -5.85 22.99 4.93
CA PHE A 328 -4.62 22.34 4.50
C PHE A 328 -3.46 22.94 5.29
N LEU A 329 -2.57 22.08 5.77
CA LEU A 329 -1.39 22.44 6.56
C LEU A 329 -0.17 21.76 5.94
N GLU A 330 0.97 22.44 5.95
CA GLU A 330 2.24 21.96 5.42
C GLU A 330 3.34 22.23 6.44
N LEU A 331 4.11 21.21 6.80
CA LEU A 331 5.26 21.36 7.70
C LEU A 331 6.48 20.68 7.08
N ASP A 332 7.50 21.48 6.78
CA ASP A 332 8.81 20.98 6.37
C ASP A 332 9.63 20.59 7.61
N LEU A 333 9.88 19.30 7.78
CA LEU A 333 10.64 18.79 8.93
C LEU A 333 12.10 19.25 8.92
N ALA A 334 12.63 19.67 7.76
CA ALA A 334 13.99 20.21 7.66
C ALA A 334 14.09 21.63 8.23
N GLU A 335 12.99 22.37 8.30
CA GLU A 335 12.92 23.75 8.79
C GLU A 335 12.68 23.84 10.31
N LEU A 336 12.38 22.70 10.97
CA LEU A 336 12.17 22.65 12.41
C LEU A 336 13.42 23.11 13.18
N GLU A 337 13.18 23.88 14.24
CA GLU A 337 14.22 24.29 15.17
C GLU A 337 14.77 23.09 15.96
N ASN A 338 16.05 23.14 16.34
CA ASN A 338 16.70 22.13 17.18
C ASN A 338 16.70 20.69 16.65
N VAL A 339 16.71 20.51 15.33
CA VAL A 339 16.86 19.18 14.71
C VAL A 339 18.28 18.98 14.19
N ASP A 340 18.82 17.77 14.37
CA ASP A 340 20.16 17.40 13.94
C ASP A 340 20.38 17.69 12.45
N ARG A 341 21.56 18.24 12.12
CA ARG A 341 21.95 18.49 10.72
C ARG A 341 21.87 17.24 9.85
N GLU A 342 22.27 16.09 10.39
CA GLU A 342 22.20 14.80 9.71
C GLU A 342 20.77 14.43 9.30
N PHE A 343 19.75 14.81 10.08
CA PHE A 343 18.36 14.54 9.72
C PHE A 343 17.91 15.46 8.57
N ARG A 344 18.33 16.73 8.57
CA ARG A 344 17.94 17.70 7.53
C ARG A 344 18.54 17.43 6.15
N GLU A 345 19.73 16.85 6.13
CA GLU A 345 20.53 16.67 4.90
C GLU A 345 20.45 15.25 4.32
N ASN A 346 19.83 14.30 5.03
CA ASN A 346 19.49 12.96 4.53
C ASN A 346 18.14 12.97 3.84
#